data_AF-A0ABD6AXZ6-F1
#
_entry.id   AF-A0ABD6AXZ6-F1
#
_cell.length_a   1.000
_cell.length_b   1.000
_cell.length_c   1.000
_cell.angle_alpha   90.00
_cell.angle_beta   90.00
_cell.angle_gamma   90.00
#
_symmetry.space_group_name_H-M   'P 1'
#
loop_
_entity.id
_entity.type
_entity.pdbx_description
1 polymer ?
#
loop_
_entity_poly.entity_id
_entity_poly.type
_entity_poly.pdbx_seq_one_letter_code
_entity_poly.pdbx_strand_id
1 'polypeptide(L)'
;MLADRGFESHKVYQTLDNLGVYYLLPKISRSPEFEVTEEMADAGVDTRVNCGQLETTLGCHECRVLYVPERDGSTHAFITNRSIGPEHAAAWVERYANRWCIENEYRAIKQEFLATTSSTSHALRTFYFVFGILMYNVWRLTDVLLKASVTRELTTYTPVLTAGELADWVALHLHAEPD
;
A
#
# COMPACT_ATOMS: atom_id res chain seq x y z
N MET A 1 -2.45 3.07 -8.41
CA MET A 1 -3.08 2.73 -7.12
C MET A 1 -2.76 1.30 -6.78
N LEU A 2 -2.38 1.03 -5.52
CA LEU A 2 -2.25 -0.31 -4.95
C LEU A 2 -3.27 -0.40 -3.81
N ALA A 3 -4.05 -1.48 -3.73
CA ALA A 3 -5.08 -1.65 -2.69
C ALA A 3 -5.25 -3.13 -2.30
N ASP A 4 -5.84 -3.42 -1.13
CA ASP A 4 -6.15 -4.81 -0.73
C ASP A 4 -7.30 -5.43 -1.53
N ARG A 5 -7.40 -6.75 -1.36
CA ARG A 5 -8.55 -7.59 -1.66
C ARG A 5 -9.89 -7.05 -1.12
N GLY A 6 -9.91 -6.19 -0.11
CA GLY A 6 -11.14 -5.56 0.38
C GLY A 6 -11.77 -4.61 -0.63
N PHE A 7 -10.99 -4.14 -1.60
CA PHE A 7 -11.43 -3.34 -2.74
C PHE A 7 -11.67 -4.17 -4.02
N GLU A 8 -11.68 -5.51 -3.95
CA GLU A 8 -11.92 -6.37 -5.12
C GLU A 8 -13.38 -6.22 -5.61
N SER A 9 -13.60 -5.37 -6.62
CA SER A 9 -14.92 -5.13 -7.20
C SER A 9 -14.82 -4.66 -8.64
N HIS A 10 -15.66 -5.21 -9.52
CA HIS A 10 -15.72 -4.79 -10.93
C HIS A 10 -16.00 -3.29 -11.07
N LYS A 11 -16.88 -2.74 -10.24
CA LYS A 11 -17.18 -1.29 -10.25
C LYS A 11 -15.97 -0.46 -9.84
N VAL A 12 -15.16 -0.94 -8.90
CA VAL A 12 -13.93 -0.25 -8.47
C VAL A 12 -12.93 -0.23 -9.61
N TYR A 13 -12.69 -1.36 -10.27
CA TYR A 13 -11.78 -1.43 -11.43
C TYR A 13 -12.20 -0.48 -12.54
N GLN A 14 -13.48 -0.52 -12.94
CA GLN A 14 -13.98 0.38 -13.98
C GLN A 14 -13.87 1.85 -13.56
N THR A 15 -14.14 2.17 -12.29
CA THR A 15 -14.02 3.55 -11.81
C THR A 15 -12.57 4.03 -11.87
N LEU A 16 -11.60 3.20 -11.46
CA LEU A 16 -10.18 3.55 -11.54
C LEU A 16 -9.73 3.75 -12.99
N ASP A 17 -10.21 2.91 -13.90
CA ASP A 17 -9.93 3.04 -15.32
C ASP A 17 -10.53 4.31 -15.93
N ASN A 18 -11.81 4.61 -15.63
CA ASN A 18 -12.48 5.84 -16.04
C ASN A 18 -11.77 7.11 -15.53
N LEU A 19 -11.07 7.01 -14.39
CA LEU A 19 -10.26 8.08 -13.82
C LEU A 19 -8.83 8.16 -14.40
N GLY A 20 -8.46 7.26 -15.31
CA GLY A 20 -7.12 7.19 -15.90
C GLY A 20 -6.05 6.70 -14.92
N VAL A 21 -6.43 5.98 -13.86
CA VAL A 21 -5.52 5.51 -12.81
C VAL A 21 -5.14 4.06 -13.05
N TYR A 22 -3.84 3.79 -13.20
CA TYR A 22 -3.35 2.42 -13.22
C TYR A 22 -3.53 1.75 -11.87
N TYR A 23 -3.97 0.50 -11.86
CA TYR A 23 -4.19 -0.24 -10.61
C TYR A 23 -3.50 -1.61 -10.59
N LEU A 24 -3.21 -2.10 -9.39
CA LEU A 24 -2.78 -3.47 -9.12
C LEU A 24 -3.40 -3.93 -7.80
N LEU A 25 -4.28 -4.92 -7.85
CA LEU A 25 -5.00 -5.45 -6.70
C LEU A 25 -4.92 -6.98 -6.67
N PRO A 26 -4.79 -7.60 -5.48
CA PRO A 26 -4.89 -9.05 -5.36
C PRO A 26 -6.32 -9.50 -5.63
N LYS A 27 -6.48 -10.61 -6.35
CA LYS A 27 -7.77 -11.30 -6.51
C LYS A 27 -7.95 -12.38 -5.46
N ILE A 28 -9.18 -12.56 -5.01
CA ILE A 28 -9.55 -13.74 -4.22
C ILE A 28 -9.57 -14.94 -5.17
N SER A 29 -8.82 -15.99 -4.83
CA SER A 29 -8.85 -17.25 -5.58
C SER A 29 -10.25 -17.85 -5.56
N ARG A 30 -10.89 -17.95 -6.71
CA ARG A 30 -12.13 -18.71 -6.93
C ARG A 30 -11.82 -19.87 -7.88
N SER A 31 -12.84 -20.67 -8.19
CA SER A 31 -12.70 -21.85 -9.05
C SER A 31 -11.90 -21.61 -10.34
N PRO A 32 -12.13 -20.51 -11.10
CA PRO A 32 -11.34 -20.24 -12.32
C PRO A 32 -9.86 -19.99 -12.03
N GLU A 33 -9.53 -19.35 -10.91
CA GLU A 33 -8.14 -19.09 -10.53
C GLU A 33 -7.42 -20.37 -10.06
N PHE A 34 -8.15 -21.33 -9.47
CA PHE A 34 -7.60 -22.65 -9.13
C PHE A 34 -7.25 -23.45 -10.37
N GLU A 35 -8.15 -23.52 -11.35
CA GLU A 35 -7.91 -24.23 -12.61
C GLU A 35 -6.65 -23.71 -13.32
N VAL A 36 -6.48 -22.39 -13.39
CA VAL A 36 -5.29 -21.78 -14.00
C VAL A 36 -4.02 -22.13 -13.22
N THR A 37 -4.10 -22.22 -11.89
CA THR A 37 -2.96 -22.60 -11.06
C THR A 37 -2.56 -24.05 -11.26
N GLU A 38 -3.53 -24.96 -11.39
CA GLU A 38 -3.28 -26.38 -11.71
C GLU A 38 -2.65 -26.53 -13.10
N GLU A 39 -3.20 -25.85 -14.12
CA GLU A 39 -2.63 -25.84 -15.47
C GLU A 39 -1.17 -25.34 -15.49
N MET A 40 -0.87 -24.30 -14.70
CA MET A 40 0.49 -23.76 -14.58
C MET A 40 1.45 -24.76 -13.96
N ALA A 41 1.00 -25.49 -12.93
CA ALA A 41 1.79 -26.53 -12.28
C ALA A 41 2.08 -27.70 -13.25
N ASP A 42 1.08 -28.15 -13.99
CA ASP A 42 1.23 -29.22 -14.99
C ASP A 42 2.15 -28.82 -16.16
N ALA A 43 2.11 -27.56 -16.58
CA ALA A 43 2.94 -27.02 -17.64
C ALA A 43 4.38 -26.65 -17.18
N GLY A 44 4.65 -26.65 -15.87
CA GLY A 44 5.92 -26.19 -15.30
C GLY A 44 6.18 -24.70 -15.56
N VAL A 45 5.12 -23.88 -15.57
CA VAL A 45 5.20 -22.44 -15.84
C VAL A 45 5.03 -21.66 -14.55
N ASP A 46 6.06 -20.92 -14.16
CA ASP A 46 6.07 -20.17 -12.90
C ASP A 46 5.18 -18.91 -12.93
N THR A 47 5.01 -18.26 -14.09
CA THR A 47 4.29 -16.99 -14.21
C THR A 47 3.41 -16.97 -15.44
N ARG A 48 2.16 -16.52 -15.29
CA ARG A 48 1.19 -16.43 -16.38
C ARG A 48 0.47 -15.09 -16.35
N VAL A 49 0.13 -14.60 -17.54
CA VAL A 49 -0.68 -13.39 -17.70
C VAL A 49 -1.84 -13.71 -18.63
N ASN A 50 -3.05 -13.58 -18.10
CA ASN A 50 -4.27 -13.74 -18.88
C ASN A 50 -4.87 -12.36 -19.17
N CYS A 51 -5.17 -12.09 -20.44
CA CYS A 51 -5.94 -10.91 -20.83
C CYS A 51 -7.43 -11.16 -20.57
N GLY A 52 -8.13 -10.12 -20.14
CA GLY A 52 -9.57 -10.13 -19.96
C GLY A 52 -10.18 -8.78 -20.33
N GLN A 53 -11.49 -8.76 -20.46
CA GLN A 53 -12.27 -7.52 -20.51
C GLN A 53 -13.21 -7.51 -19.32
N LEU A 54 -13.33 -6.34 -18.71
CA LEU A 54 -14.23 -6.11 -17.60
C LEU A 54 -15.33 -5.18 -18.07
N GLU A 55 -16.53 -5.72 -18.24
CA GLU A 55 -17.72 -4.97 -18.62
C GLU A 55 -18.61 -4.72 -17.41
N THR A 56 -19.06 -3.48 -17.27
CA THR A 56 -19.94 -3.03 -16.20
C THR A 56 -20.94 -2.01 -16.73
N THR A 57 -21.93 -1.66 -15.90
CA THR A 57 -22.85 -0.55 -16.19
C THR A 57 -22.15 0.81 -16.31
N LEU A 58 -20.91 0.94 -15.84
CA LEU A 58 -20.12 2.18 -15.84
C LEU A 58 -19.14 2.27 -17.02
N GLY A 59 -19.06 1.24 -17.86
CA GLY A 59 -18.11 1.15 -18.96
C GLY A 59 -17.52 -0.25 -19.11
N CYS A 60 -16.64 -0.39 -20.09
CA CYS A 60 -15.85 -1.58 -20.35
C CYS A 60 -14.38 -1.20 -20.54
N HIS A 61 -13.47 -1.98 -19.98
CA HIS A 61 -12.04 -1.80 -20.21
C HIS A 61 -11.30 -3.13 -20.21
N GLU A 62 -10.12 -3.14 -20.84
CA GLU A 62 -9.22 -4.28 -20.80
C GLU A 62 -8.51 -4.38 -19.45
N CYS A 63 -8.38 -5.60 -18.96
CA CYS A 63 -7.62 -5.92 -17.77
C CYS A 63 -6.75 -7.14 -18.01
N ARG A 64 -5.78 -7.34 -17.14
CA ARG A 64 -4.90 -8.51 -17.12
C ARG A 64 -4.92 -9.11 -15.74
N VAL A 65 -4.99 -10.44 -15.69
CA VAL A 65 -4.81 -11.21 -14.48
C VAL A 65 -3.39 -11.80 -14.50
N LEU A 66 -2.60 -11.42 -13.52
CA LEU A 66 -1.22 -11.86 -13.32
C LEU A 66 -1.24 -12.99 -12.29
N TYR A 67 -0.68 -14.14 -12.65
CA TYR A 67 -0.46 -15.27 -11.76
C TYR A 67 1.03 -15.37 -11.52
N VAL A 68 1.44 -15.23 -10.26
CA VAL A 68 2.84 -15.18 -9.87
C VAL A 68 3.10 -16.09 -8.68
N PRO A 69 4.28 -16.71 -8.60
CA PRO A 69 4.61 -17.62 -7.52
C PRO A 69 4.97 -16.83 -6.27
N GLU A 70 4.54 -17.32 -5.13
CA GLU A 70 4.96 -16.84 -3.82
C GLU A 70 6.08 -17.73 -3.26
N ARG A 71 6.74 -17.26 -2.19
CA ARG A 71 7.90 -17.95 -1.58
C ARG A 71 7.55 -19.31 -1.00
N ASP A 72 6.29 -19.54 -0.66
CA ASP A 72 5.79 -20.81 -0.13
C ASP A 72 5.42 -21.82 -1.24
N GLY A 73 5.60 -21.45 -2.51
CA GLY A 73 5.27 -22.26 -3.67
C GLY A 73 3.80 -22.16 -4.10
N SER A 74 2.97 -21.37 -3.40
CA SER A 74 1.62 -21.07 -3.84
C SER A 74 1.62 -20.05 -5.00
N THR A 75 0.55 -20.02 -5.78
CA THR A 75 0.37 -19.01 -6.84
C THR A 75 -0.64 -17.97 -6.38
N HIS A 76 -0.24 -16.70 -6.47
CA HIS A 76 -1.10 -15.56 -6.17
C HIS A 76 -1.56 -14.86 -7.44
N ALA A 77 -2.87 -14.56 -7.49
CA ALA A 77 -3.48 -13.84 -8.59
C ALA A 77 -3.62 -12.34 -8.29
N PHE A 78 -3.28 -11.50 -9.25
CA PHE A 78 -3.45 -10.06 -9.21
C PHE A 78 -4.17 -9.58 -10.48
N ILE A 79 -4.85 -8.44 -10.40
CA ILE A 79 -5.50 -7.80 -11.55
C ILE A 79 -4.99 -6.38 -11.77
N THR A 80 -4.81 -6.01 -13.03
CA THR A 80 -4.34 -4.68 -13.46
C THR A 80 -4.96 -4.25 -14.79
N ASN A 81 -5.17 -2.95 -15.01
CA ASN A 81 -5.48 -2.38 -16.34
C ASN A 81 -4.21 -2.00 -17.13
N ARG A 82 -3.02 -2.28 -16.60
CA ARG A 82 -1.77 -2.00 -17.29
C ARG A 82 -1.43 -3.11 -18.29
N SER A 83 -0.78 -2.73 -19.39
CA SER A 83 -0.18 -3.67 -20.32
C SER A 83 1.17 -4.17 -19.80
N ILE A 84 1.17 -5.40 -19.30
CA ILE A 84 2.31 -6.09 -18.68
C ILE A 84 2.37 -7.50 -19.28
N GLY A 85 3.54 -7.89 -19.78
CA GLY A 85 3.84 -9.24 -20.23
C GLY A 85 4.30 -10.15 -19.08
N PRO A 86 4.28 -11.48 -19.26
CA PRO A 86 4.67 -12.45 -18.23
C PRO A 86 6.08 -12.23 -17.69
N GLU A 87 7.02 -11.80 -18.53
CA GLU A 87 8.41 -11.51 -18.17
C GLU A 87 8.57 -10.37 -17.14
N HIS A 88 7.59 -9.47 -17.05
CA HIS A 88 7.60 -8.33 -16.12
C HIS A 88 6.61 -8.48 -14.97
N ALA A 89 5.74 -9.51 -14.98
CA ALA A 89 4.65 -9.64 -14.02
C ALA A 89 5.17 -9.81 -12.57
N ALA A 90 6.18 -10.65 -12.37
CA ALA A 90 6.77 -10.88 -11.04
C ALA A 90 7.39 -9.60 -10.45
N ALA A 91 8.20 -8.89 -11.24
CA ALA A 91 8.79 -7.62 -10.80
C ALA A 91 7.73 -6.56 -10.48
N TRP A 92 6.62 -6.54 -11.23
CA TRP A 92 5.50 -5.64 -10.96
C TRP A 92 4.77 -5.96 -9.66
N VAL A 93 4.56 -7.26 -9.38
CA VAL A 93 3.93 -7.71 -8.14
C VAL A 93 4.86 -7.57 -6.94
N GLU A 94 6.17 -7.69 -7.12
CA GLU A 94 7.13 -7.38 -6.04
C GLU A 94 6.99 -5.92 -5.58
N ARG A 95 6.71 -4.97 -6.50
CA ARG A 95 6.43 -3.58 -6.11
C ARG A 95 5.15 -3.44 -5.28
N TYR A 96 4.20 -4.38 -5.38
CA TYR A 96 3.05 -4.45 -4.50
C TYR A 96 3.45 -4.81 -3.05
N ALA A 97 4.54 -5.56 -2.84
CA ALA A 97 5.06 -5.87 -1.49
C ALA A 97 5.48 -4.61 -0.71
N ASN A 98 5.83 -3.52 -1.41
CA ASN A 98 6.07 -2.21 -0.78
C ASN A 98 4.82 -1.65 -0.08
N ARG A 99 3.64 -2.25 -0.24
CA ARG A 99 2.45 -1.92 0.54
C ARG A 99 2.66 -2.08 2.05
N TRP A 100 3.55 -2.98 2.48
CA TRP A 100 3.93 -3.07 3.89
C TRP A 100 4.34 -1.69 4.44
N CYS A 101 4.98 -0.83 3.63
CA CYS A 101 5.33 0.54 4.03
C CYS A 101 4.13 1.26 4.65
N ILE A 102 2.94 1.19 4.05
CA ILE A 102 1.72 1.84 4.57
C ILE A 102 1.31 1.25 5.93
N GLU A 103 1.42 -0.06 6.14
CA GLU A 103 1.11 -0.70 7.43
C GLU A 103 2.11 -0.30 8.52
N ASN A 104 3.40 -0.22 8.18
CA ASN A 104 4.44 0.26 9.09
C ASN A 104 4.27 1.74 9.42
N GLU A 105 3.96 2.58 8.44
CA GLU A 105 3.68 4.00 8.62
C GLU A 105 2.47 4.21 9.53
N TYR A 106 1.39 3.45 9.32
CA TYR A 106 0.21 3.49 10.17
C TYR A 106 0.49 3.00 11.60
N ARG A 107 1.39 2.03 11.76
CA ARG A 107 1.86 1.58 13.08
C ARG A 107 2.62 2.70 13.81
N ALA A 108 3.48 3.44 13.12
CA ALA A 108 4.17 4.60 13.70
C ALA A 108 3.18 5.67 14.19
N ILE A 109 2.14 5.97 13.40
CA ILE A 109 1.06 6.87 13.84
C ILE A 109 0.42 6.37 15.14
N LYS A 110 0.05 5.09 15.18
CA LYS A 110 -0.64 4.50 16.34
C LYS A 110 0.22 4.40 17.60
N GLN A 111 1.50 4.10 17.45
CA GLN A 111 2.40 3.84 18.58
C GLN A 111 3.02 5.13 19.12
N GLU A 112 3.41 6.05 18.24
CA GLU A 112 4.22 7.21 18.62
C GLU A 112 3.40 8.52 18.70
N PHE A 113 2.32 8.65 17.92
CA PHE A 113 1.59 9.93 17.80
C PHE A 113 0.14 9.90 18.26
N LEU A 114 -0.48 8.71 18.35
CA LEU A 114 -1.88 8.58 18.75
C LEU A 114 -2.00 8.48 20.27
N ALA A 115 -2.49 9.54 20.90
CA ALA A 115 -2.78 9.52 22.33
C ALA A 115 -3.80 8.43 22.69
N THR A 116 -3.49 7.59 23.67
CA THR A 116 -4.41 6.62 24.24
C THR A 116 -5.46 7.34 25.09
N THR A 117 -6.72 7.33 24.66
CA THR A 117 -7.83 7.94 25.38
C THR A 117 -8.85 6.89 25.83
N SER A 118 -9.31 6.99 27.07
CA SER A 118 -10.45 6.22 27.60
C SER A 118 -11.80 6.87 27.30
N SER A 119 -11.82 8.04 26.64
CA SER A 119 -13.04 8.78 26.34
C SER A 119 -13.87 8.09 25.25
N THR A 120 -15.18 8.02 25.47
CA THR A 120 -16.15 7.53 24.48
C THR A 120 -16.59 8.61 23.49
N SER A 121 -16.17 9.87 23.69
CA SER A 121 -16.54 10.98 22.82
C SER A 121 -15.94 10.81 21.42
N HIS A 122 -16.81 10.72 20.41
CA HIS A 122 -16.39 10.59 19.01
C HIS A 122 -15.56 11.80 18.56
N ALA A 123 -15.94 13.02 18.97
CA ALA A 123 -15.22 14.24 18.62
C ALA A 123 -13.77 14.21 19.10
N LEU A 124 -13.55 13.73 20.34
CA LEU A 124 -12.22 13.63 20.92
C LEU A 124 -11.37 12.55 20.21
N ARG A 125 -11.96 11.39 19.88
CA ARG A 125 -11.27 10.33 19.13
C ARG A 125 -10.91 10.78 17.71
N THR A 126 -11.80 11.50 17.04
CA THR A 126 -11.51 12.08 15.71
C THR A 126 -10.42 13.14 15.80
N PHE A 127 -10.45 14.01 16.82
CA PHE A 127 -9.40 15.00 17.03
C PHE A 127 -8.03 14.33 17.20
N TYR A 128 -7.88 13.35 18.11
CA TYR A 128 -6.61 12.65 18.30
C TYR A 128 -6.14 11.91 17.05
N PHE A 129 -7.07 11.35 16.28
CA PHE A 129 -6.74 10.71 15.01
C PHE A 129 -6.16 11.71 13.99
N VAL A 130 -6.84 12.84 13.78
CA VAL A 130 -6.36 13.88 12.86
C VAL A 130 -5.04 14.49 13.35
N PHE A 131 -4.92 14.71 14.66
CA PHE A 131 -3.69 15.21 15.27
C PHE A 131 -2.52 14.24 15.08
N GLY A 132 -2.74 12.93 15.26
CA GLY A 132 -1.72 11.91 15.00
C GLY A 132 -1.26 11.88 13.53
N ILE A 133 -2.18 12.07 12.57
CA ILE A 133 -1.83 12.22 11.15
C ILE A 133 -0.98 13.47 10.91
N LEU A 134 -1.32 14.58 11.56
CA LEU A 134 -0.57 15.83 11.43
C LEU A 134 0.87 15.69 11.97
N MET A 135 1.03 15.09 13.16
CA MET A 135 2.35 14.81 13.73
C MET A 135 3.19 13.89 12.85
N TYR A 136 2.57 12.89 12.23
CA TYR A 136 3.25 12.04 11.25
C TYR A 136 3.72 12.82 10.02
N ASN A 137 2.89 13.72 9.49
CA ASN A 137 3.30 14.55 8.35
C ASN A 137 4.46 15.48 8.71
N VAL A 138 4.47 16.05 9.92
CA VAL A 138 5.60 16.85 10.44
C VAL A 138 6.85 15.98 10.50
N TRP A 139 6.74 14.77 11.04
CA TRP A 139 7.87 13.84 11.10
C TRP A 139 8.44 13.48 9.73
N ARG A 140 7.60 13.08 8.77
CA ARG A 140 8.03 12.76 7.42
C ARG A 140 8.69 13.95 6.72
N LEU A 141 8.15 15.15 6.92
CA LEU A 141 8.75 16.37 6.38
C LEU A 141 10.13 16.62 6.98
N THR A 142 10.28 16.51 8.30
CA THR A 142 11.56 16.66 8.99
C THR A 142 12.57 15.62 8.51
N ASP A 143 12.19 14.34 8.39
CA ASP A 143 13.05 13.27 7.87
C ASP A 143 13.56 13.57 6.45
N VAL A 144 12.67 14.03 5.57
CA VAL A 144 13.03 14.41 4.20
C VAL A 144 13.99 15.60 4.16
N LEU A 145 13.73 16.63 4.98
CA LEU A 145 14.60 17.81 5.07
C LEU A 145 15.99 17.45 5.61
N LEU A 146 16.08 16.57 6.61
CA LEU A 146 17.34 16.07 7.16
C LEU A 146 18.12 15.24 6.12
N LYS A 147 17.45 14.37 5.37
CA LYS A 147 18.09 13.61 4.29
C LYS A 147 18.62 14.51 3.19
N ALA A 148 17.86 15.55 2.83
CA ALA A 148 18.27 16.53 1.84
C ALA A 148 19.50 17.34 2.30
N SER A 149 19.64 17.61 3.60
CA SER A 149 20.77 18.38 4.14
C SER A 149 22.01 17.54 4.42
N VAL A 150 21.86 16.28 4.85
CA VAL A 150 22.98 15.42 5.29
C VAL A 150 23.47 14.46 4.20
N THR A 151 22.56 13.78 3.50
CA THR A 151 22.93 12.56 2.75
C THR A 151 22.88 12.74 1.23
N ARG A 152 22.20 13.78 0.71
CA ARG A 152 21.92 14.02 -0.73
C ARG A 152 21.18 12.89 -1.46
N GLU A 153 21.05 11.70 -0.87
CA GLU A 153 20.26 10.58 -1.35
C GLU A 153 18.95 10.48 -0.56
N LEU A 154 17.82 10.66 -1.27
CA LEU A 154 16.46 10.58 -0.71
C LEU A 154 15.86 9.16 -0.77
N THR A 155 16.61 8.19 -1.27
CA THR A 155 16.08 6.86 -1.67
C THR A 155 16.03 5.87 -0.52
N THR A 156 16.70 6.13 0.61
CA THR A 156 16.70 5.21 1.76
C THR A 156 15.42 5.37 2.58
N TYR A 157 14.72 4.25 2.79
CA TYR A 157 13.48 4.20 3.59
C TYR A 157 13.74 4.37 5.09
N THR A 158 14.94 4.01 5.57
CA THR A 158 15.35 4.22 6.96
C THR A 158 15.32 5.71 7.28
N PRO A 159 14.55 6.14 8.29
CA PRO A 159 14.51 7.54 8.68
C PRO A 159 15.83 7.93 9.36
N VAL A 160 16.28 9.17 9.16
CA VAL A 160 17.43 9.76 9.86
C VAL A 160 17.08 10.05 11.32
N LEU A 161 15.83 10.44 11.55
CA LEU A 161 15.24 10.67 12.87
C LEU A 161 13.99 9.80 12.99
N THR A 162 13.91 8.93 13.98
CA THR A 162 12.73 8.08 14.21
C THR A 162 11.53 8.89 14.70
N ALA A 163 10.33 8.33 14.58
CA ALA A 163 9.10 9.00 15.00
C ALA A 163 9.08 9.27 16.52
N GLY A 164 9.55 8.31 17.33
CA GLY A 164 9.67 8.47 18.79
C GLY A 164 10.65 9.56 19.18
N GLU A 165 11.83 9.62 18.55
CA GLU A 165 12.79 10.70 18.81
C GLU A 165 12.20 12.09 18.52
N LEU A 166 11.44 12.25 17.43
CA LEU A 166 10.76 13.52 17.18
C LEU A 166 9.72 13.83 18.27
N ALA A 167 8.94 12.84 18.67
CA ALA A 167 7.94 13.02 19.72
C ALA A 167 8.58 13.49 21.03
N ASP A 168 9.70 12.87 21.43
CA ASP A 168 10.49 13.26 22.59
C ASP A 168 11.05 14.69 22.47
N TRP A 169 11.59 15.04 21.30
CA TRP A 169 12.08 16.40 21.02
C TRP A 169 10.98 17.45 21.15
N VAL A 170 9.81 17.18 20.57
CA VAL A 170 8.66 18.07 20.65
C VAL A 170 8.17 18.18 22.10
N ALA A 171 8.08 17.08 22.84
CA ALA A 171 7.68 17.10 24.25
C ALA A 171 8.65 17.94 25.10
N LEU A 172 9.95 17.77 24.92
CA LEU A 172 10.97 18.52 25.66
C LEU A 172 10.88 20.04 25.42
N HIS A 173 10.58 20.45 24.18
CA HIS A 173 10.46 21.87 23.82
C HIS A 173 9.09 22.48 24.10
N LEU A 174 8.04 21.66 24.24
CA LEU A 174 6.73 22.11 24.71
C LEU A 174 6.69 22.29 26.24
N HIS A 175 7.51 21.55 26.98
CA HIS A 175 7.66 21.72 28.44
C HIS A 175 8.60 22.87 28.83
N ALA A 176 9.34 23.42 27.86
CA ALA A 176 10.15 24.62 28.05
C ALA A 176 9.29 25.87 27.78
N GLU A 177 8.40 26.23 28.71
CA GLU A 177 7.99 27.63 28.78
C GLU A 177 9.16 28.46 29.33
N PRO A 178 9.40 29.68 28.79
CA PRO A 178 10.46 30.55 29.28
C PRO A 178 10.06 31.16 30.63
N ASP A 179 10.98 31.09 31.61
CA ASP A 179 10.94 31.94 32.81
C ASP A 179 11.05 33.43 32.44
#